data_AF-A0A3N5KKC9-F1
#
_entry.id   AF-A0A3N5KKC9-F1
#
_cell.length_a   1.000
_cell.length_b   1.000
_cell.length_c   1.000
_cell.angle_alpha   90.00
_cell.angle_beta   90.00
_cell.angle_gamma   90.00
#
_symmetry.space_group_name_H-M   'P 1'
#
loop_
_entity.id
_entity.type
_entity.pdbx_description
1 polymer ?
#
loop_
_entity_poly.entity_id
_entity_poly.type
_entity_poly.pdbx_seq_one_letter_code
_entity_poly.pdbx_strand_id
1 'polypeptide(L)' 'MSIDRLLDHPALWRARERDGVARRPAVPTGYAVLDECLPGGGWPSRGLVELLADHAGILDGDLVAV' A
#
# COMPACT_ATOMS: atom_id res chain seq x y z
N MET A 1 -28.97 1.77 13.80
CA MET A 1 -27.99 1.01 12.98
C MET A 1 -26.66 1.12 13.69
N SER A 2 -26.09 0.01 14.20
CA SER A 2 -24.87 0.05 15.05
C SER A 2 -23.59 0.05 14.22
N ILE A 3 -22.57 0.77 14.68
CA ILE A 3 -21.24 0.82 14.07
C ILE A 3 -20.60 -0.58 14.02
N ASP A 4 -20.84 -1.42 15.03
CA ASP A 4 -20.29 -2.78 15.12
C ASP A 4 -20.67 -3.64 13.91
N ARG A 5 -21.88 -3.43 13.40
CA ARG A 5 -22.40 -4.16 12.24
C ARG A 5 -21.75 -3.72 10.93
N LEU A 6 -21.32 -2.47 10.85
CA LEU A 6 -20.55 -1.95 9.71
C LEU A 6 -19.10 -2.46 9.78
N LEU A 7 -18.53 -2.51 10.98
CA LEU A 7 -17.19 -3.04 11.18
C LEU A 7 -17.11 -4.50 10.74
N ASP A 8 -18.11 -5.33 11.03
CA ASP A 8 -18.17 -6.75 10.63
C ASP A 8 -18.39 -7.00 9.11
N HIS A 9 -18.57 -5.94 8.32
CA HIS A 9 -18.87 -6.09 6.89
C HIS A 9 -17.62 -6.48 6.07
N PRO A 10 -17.68 -7.55 5.24
CA PRO A 10 -16.50 -8.07 4.54
C PRO A 10 -15.95 -7.14 3.45
N ALA A 11 -16.75 -6.20 2.94
CA ALA A 11 -16.30 -5.19 1.99
C ALA A 11 -15.59 -3.99 2.65
N LEU A 12 -15.53 -3.94 3.99
CA LEU A 12 -14.85 -2.85 4.67
C LEU A 12 -13.33 -3.08 4.63
N TRP A 13 -12.60 -2.07 4.15
CA TRP A 13 -11.15 -2.11 4.17
C TRP A 13 -10.62 -1.88 5.59
N ARG A 14 -9.85 -2.84 6.12
CA ARG A 14 -9.27 -2.78 7.47
C ARG A 14 -7.74 -2.72 7.38
N ALA A 15 -7.19 -1.51 7.40
CA ALA A 15 -5.77 -1.26 7.17
C ALA A 15 -4.83 -2.02 8.14
N ARG A 16 -5.22 -2.16 9.41
CA ARG A 16 -4.38 -2.75 10.47
C ARG A 16 -4.50 -4.27 10.66
N GLU A 17 -5.51 -4.92 10.06
CA GLU A 17 -5.75 -6.36 10.28
C GLU A 17 -5.04 -7.25 9.25
N ARG A 18 -4.19 -6.66 8.38
CA ARG A 18 -3.50 -7.37 7.31
C ARG A 18 -2.12 -7.93 7.69
N ASP A 19 -1.74 -7.91 8.96
CA ASP A 19 -0.47 -8.49 9.45
C ASP A 19 -0.33 -10.01 9.17
N GLY A 20 -1.41 -10.68 8.75
CA GLY A 20 -1.43 -12.10 8.38
C GLY A 20 -1.52 -12.41 6.88
N VAL A 21 -1.50 -11.43 5.98
CA VAL A 21 -1.52 -11.73 4.53
C VAL A 21 -0.13 -12.23 4.12
N ALA A 22 -0.04 -13.49 3.72
CA ALA A 22 1.19 -14.10 3.22
C ALA A 22 1.95 -13.13 2.30
N ARG A 23 3.23 -12.90 2.60
CA ARG A 23 4.10 -11.95 1.89
C ARG A 23 4.17 -12.36 0.42
N ARG A 24 3.33 -11.73 -0.41
CA ARG A 24 3.35 -11.92 -1.85
C ARG A 24 4.60 -11.26 -2.44
N PRO A 25 5.06 -11.69 -3.63
CA PRO A 25 6.12 -10.99 -4.32
C PRO A 25 5.76 -9.52 -4.51
N ALA A 26 6.69 -8.64 -4.14
CA ALA A 26 6.60 -7.22 -4.43
C ALA A 26 7.06 -6.96 -5.86
N VAL A 27 6.48 -5.95 -6.52
CA VAL A 27 6.89 -5.49 -7.85
C VAL A 27 7.95 -4.39 -7.67
N PRO A 28 9.10 -4.44 -8.36
CA PRO A 28 10.12 -3.40 -8.25
C PRO A 28 9.55 -2.00 -8.54
N THR A 29 9.95 -1.01 -7.77
CA THR A 29 9.49 0.39 -7.97
C THR A 29 10.21 1.10 -9.11
N GLY A 30 11.34 0.54 -9.58
CA GLY A 30 12.27 1.22 -10.47
C GLY A 30 13.31 2.09 -9.74
N TYR A 31 13.16 2.27 -8.42
CA TYR A 31 14.07 3.05 -7.58
C TYR A 31 14.59 2.19 -6.43
N ALA A 32 15.85 1.76 -6.49
CA ALA A 32 16.43 0.84 -5.49
C ALA A 32 16.30 1.33 -4.04
N VAL A 33 16.49 2.63 -3.81
CA VAL A 33 16.33 3.24 -2.48
C VAL A 33 14.90 3.12 -1.97
N LEU A 34 13.90 3.24 -2.84
CA LEU A 34 12.50 3.09 -2.47
C LEU A 34 12.15 1.62 -2.20
N ASP A 35 12.67 0.69 -3.01
CA ASP A 35 12.49 -0.75 -2.78
C ASP A 35 12.97 -1.16 -1.38
N GLU A 36 14.13 -0.64 -0.94
CA GLU A 36 14.68 -0.89 0.40
C GLU A 36 13.80 -0.32 1.53
N CYS A 37 13.12 0.80 1.28
CA CYS A 37 12.27 1.47 2.24
C CYS A 37 10.88 0.83 2.37
N LEU A 38 10.39 0.16 1.31
CA LEU A 38 9.05 -0.41 1.30
C LEU A 38 8.99 -1.79 1.99
N PRO A 39 7.98 -2.04 2.84
CA PRO A 39 7.73 -3.37 3.40
C PRO A 39 7.43 -4.38 2.28
N GLY A 40 8.43 -5.16 1.89
CA GLY A 40 8.27 -6.05 0.74
C GLY A 40 9.49 -6.08 -0.17
N GLY A 41 10.21 -4.95 -0.29
CA GLY A 41 11.20 -4.77 -1.35
C GLY A 41 10.60 -4.19 -2.64
N GLY A 42 9.52 -3.41 -2.58
CA GLY A 42 8.81 -2.86 -3.75
C GLY A 42 7.31 -2.68 -3.55
N TRP A 43 6.56 -2.44 -4.62
CA TRP A 43 5.10 -2.28 -4.62
C TRP A 43 4.38 -3.57 -4.22
N PRO A 44 3.42 -3.52 -3.28
CA PRO A 44 2.64 -4.70 -2.91
C PRO A 44 1.67 -5.07 -4.04
N SER A 45 1.64 -6.35 -4.44
CA SER A 45 0.66 -6.86 -5.42
C SER A 45 -0.80 -6.82 -4.94
N ARG A 46 -1.03 -6.55 -3.65
CA ARG A 46 -2.33 -6.25 -3.06
C ARG A 46 -2.13 -5.33 -1.85
N GLY A 47 -2.78 -4.17 -1.87
CA GLY A 47 -2.66 -3.17 -0.80
C GLY A 47 -2.56 -1.78 -1.40
N LEU A 48 -2.33 -0.80 -0.52
CA LEU A 48 -2.06 0.57 -0.91
C LEU A 48 -0.81 1.01 -0.16
N VAL A 49 0.07 1.73 -0.85
CA VAL A 49 1.21 2.44 -0.26
C VAL A 49 0.92 3.93 -0.42
N GLU A 50 0.97 4.67 0.69
CA GLU A 50 0.83 6.12 0.70
C GLU A 50 2.21 6.74 0.87
N LEU A 51 2.63 7.56 -0.11
CA LEU A 51 3.88 8.31 -0.06
C LEU A 51 3.56 9.75 0.33
N LEU A 52 4.02 10.19 1.50
CA LEU A 52 3.85 11.55 1.99
C LEU A 52 5.08 12.37 1.60
N ALA A 53 4.87 13.47 0.89
CA ALA A 53 5.92 14.42 0.50
C ALA A 53 5.59 15.81 1.06
N ASP A 54 6.62 16.52 1.54
CA ASP A 54 6.46 17.85 2.14
C ASP A 54 5.96 18.91 1.15
N HIS A 55 6.10 18.68 -0.16
CA HIS A 55 5.62 19.56 -1.23
C HIS A 55 4.95 18.75 -2.33
N ALA A 56 3.83 19.24 -2.86
CA ALA A 56 3.13 18.61 -3.97
C ALA A 56 3.85 18.89 -5.32
N GLY A 57 4.46 17.86 -5.91
CA GLY A 57 5.01 17.83 -7.28
C GLY A 57 6.54 17.76 -7.29
N ILE A 58 7.22 16.92 -8.08
CA ILE A 58 6.88 16.25 -9.35
C ILE A 58 7.35 14.80 -9.22
N LEU A 59 6.41 13.84 -9.27
CA LEU A 59 6.78 12.48 -9.66
C LEU A 59 6.94 12.54 -11.17
N ASP A 60 8.18 12.50 -11.67
CA ASP A 60 8.40 12.39 -13.11
C ASP A 60 7.67 11.12 -13.60
N GLY A 61 7.09 11.18 -14.79
CA GLY A 61 5.90 10.42 -15.23
C GLY A 61 5.95 8.89 -15.30
N ASP A 62 6.79 8.20 -14.52
CA ASP A 62 6.99 6.75 -14.59
C ASP A 62 6.43 5.96 -13.39
N LEU A 63 5.87 6.62 -12.36
CA LEU A 63 5.17 5.88 -11.29
C LEU A 63 3.75 5.50 -11.70
N VAL A 64 3.63 4.36 -12.38
CA VAL A 64 2.34 3.68 -12.51
C VAL A 64 2.05 2.93 -11.19
N ALA A 65 1.32 3.58 -10.29
CA ALA A 65 0.63 2.87 -9.22
C ALA A 65 -0.65 2.25 -9.81
N VAL A 66 -0.66 0.92 -9.97
CA VAL A 66 -1.85 0.12 -10.34
C VAL A 66 -2.55 -0.37 -9.08
#